data_AF-Q7P6A3-F1
#
_entry.id   AF-Q7P6A3-F1
#
_cell.length_a   1.000
_cell.length_b   1.000
_cell.length_c   1.000
_cell.angle_alpha   90.00
_cell.angle_beta   90.00
_cell.angle_gamma   90.00
#
_symmetry.space_group_name_H-M   'P 1'
#
loop_
_entity.id
_entity.type
_entity.pdbx_description
1 polymer ?
#
loop_
_entity_poly.entity_id
_entity_poly.type
_entity_poly.pdbx_seq_one_letter_code
_entity_poly.pdbx_strand_id
1 'polypeptide(L)'
;MTELEIKIIKFLLSSAVYSENAIMKNLGIDKKTLNKSFKILEENGYLESYEDFIKRENLNEEGDCCKTKKDKACSSCSSSSCSSHSCSSGSSCCENNIFSDMTNFSKIKVITLKAVDHFS
;
A
#
# COMPACT_ATOMS: atom_id res chain seq x y z
N MET A 1 -2.59 -0.93 23.88
CA MET A 1 -2.24 0.34 23.20
C MET A 1 -1.69 1.30 24.25
N THR A 2 -0.55 1.92 24.02
CA THR A 2 0.16 2.84 24.94
C THR A 2 0.14 4.27 24.40
N GLU A 3 0.59 5.25 25.19
CA GLU A 3 0.74 6.65 24.75
C GLU A 3 1.65 6.80 23.52
N LEU A 4 2.64 5.93 23.36
CA LEU A 4 3.53 5.97 22.21
C LEU A 4 2.77 5.66 20.91
N GLU A 5 1.92 4.63 20.91
CA GLU A 5 1.10 4.28 19.75
C GLU A 5 0.14 5.41 19.37
N ILE A 6 -0.45 6.09 20.36
CA ILE A 6 -1.32 7.26 20.13
C ILE A 6 -0.53 8.40 19.48
N LYS A 7 0.69 8.69 19.97
CA LYS A 7 1.57 9.70 19.37
C LYS A 7 1.96 9.35 17.95
N ILE A 8 2.25 8.07 17.66
CA ILE A 8 2.54 7.59 16.31
C ILE A 8 1.32 7.83 15.39
N ILE A 9 0.11 7.44 15.80
CA ILE A 9 -1.11 7.66 14.99
C ILE A 9 -1.30 9.16 14.70
N LYS A 10 -1.26 10.01 15.73
CA LYS A 10 -1.44 11.46 15.55
C LYS A 10 -0.38 12.07 14.64
N PHE A 11 0.86 11.62 14.76
CA PHE A 11 1.94 12.02 13.87
C PHE A 11 1.63 11.61 12.43
N LEU A 12 1.23 10.35 12.20
CA LEU A 12 0.84 9.84 10.88
C LEU A 12 -0.38 10.56 10.30
N LEU A 13 -1.35 10.99 11.12
CA LEU A 13 -2.52 11.77 10.67
C LEU A 13 -2.14 13.20 10.26
N SER A 14 -1.04 13.74 10.78
CA SER A 14 -0.63 15.12 10.50
C SER A 14 -0.01 15.32 9.10
N SER A 15 0.32 14.25 8.37
CA SER A 15 0.70 14.35 6.95
C SER A 15 0.40 13.09 6.16
N ALA A 16 0.39 13.21 4.84
CA ALA A 16 0.05 12.10 3.94
C ALA A 16 1.07 10.93 3.95
N VAL A 17 2.37 11.17 4.19
CA VAL A 17 3.41 10.13 4.05
C VAL A 17 4.60 10.38 4.98
N TYR A 18 5.06 9.34 5.69
CA TYR A 18 6.26 9.38 6.51
C TYR A 18 7.17 8.17 6.30
N SER A 19 8.49 8.41 6.36
CA SER A 19 9.48 7.32 6.46
C SER A 19 9.67 6.90 7.91
N GLU A 20 10.05 5.62 8.15
CA GLU A 20 10.42 5.13 9.48
C GLU A 20 11.45 6.05 10.15
N ASN A 21 12.43 6.53 9.39
CA ASN A 21 13.48 7.44 9.88
C ASN A 21 12.92 8.78 10.37
N ALA A 22 11.92 9.33 9.68
CA ALA A 22 11.27 10.56 10.11
C ALA A 22 10.51 10.36 11.43
N ILE A 23 9.80 9.24 11.56
CA ILE A 23 9.04 8.90 12.78
C ILE A 23 10.01 8.71 13.96
N MET A 24 11.08 7.92 13.76
CA MET A 24 12.10 7.69 14.79
C MET A 24 12.72 9.01 15.28
N LYS A 25 13.10 9.90 14.36
CA LYS A 25 13.69 11.20 14.71
C LYS A 25 12.72 12.12 15.45
N ASN A 26 11.45 12.18 15.02
CA ASN A 26 10.46 13.06 15.64
C ASN A 26 10.04 12.57 17.03
N LEU A 27 9.93 11.26 17.22
CA LEU A 27 9.49 10.68 18.49
C LEU A 27 10.65 10.31 19.42
N GLY A 28 11.90 10.41 18.96
CA GLY A 28 13.08 10.05 19.75
C GLY A 28 13.15 8.58 20.10
N ILE A 29 12.64 7.69 19.23
CA ILE A 29 12.57 6.24 19.46
C ILE A 29 13.49 5.48 18.50
N ASP A 30 13.92 4.30 18.92
CA ASP A 30 14.67 3.38 18.08
C ASP A 30 13.77 2.51 17.19
N LYS A 31 14.38 1.88 16.17
CA LYS A 31 13.67 1.04 15.20
C LYS A 31 12.96 -0.16 15.83
N LYS A 32 13.54 -0.78 16.85
CA LYS A 32 12.94 -1.96 17.51
C LYS A 32 11.67 -1.55 18.25
N THR A 33 11.68 -0.39 18.91
CA THR A 33 10.51 0.19 19.55
C THR A 33 9.45 0.55 18.52
N LEU A 34 9.81 1.24 17.44
CA LEU A 34 8.89 1.58 16.36
C LEU A 34 8.23 0.33 15.74
N ASN A 35 9.01 -0.72 15.46
CA ASN A 35 8.49 -1.96 14.88
C ASN A 35 7.50 -2.68 15.80
N LYS A 36 7.74 -2.65 17.12
CA LYS A 36 6.80 -3.19 18.11
C LYS A 36 5.50 -2.39 18.12
N SER A 37 5.58 -1.07 18.13
CA SER A 37 4.41 -0.20 18.08
C SER A 37 3.60 -0.41 16.80
N PHE A 38 4.26 -0.53 15.64
CA PHE A 38 3.57 -0.85 14.39
C PHE A 38 2.84 -2.18 14.45
N LYS A 39 3.44 -3.23 15.02
CA LYS A 39 2.77 -4.53 15.18
C LYS A 39 1.53 -4.41 16.07
N ILE A 40 1.62 -3.67 17.18
CA ILE A 40 0.46 -3.41 18.05
C ILE A 40 -0.62 -2.65 17.29
N LEU A 41 -0.26 -1.62 16.52
CA LEU A 41 -1.21 -0.84 15.74
C LEU A 41 -1.91 -1.68 14.65
N GLU A 42 -1.19 -2.59 14.01
CA GLU A 42 -1.75 -3.55 13.05
C GLU A 42 -2.72 -4.53 13.71
N GLU A 43 -2.33 -5.14 14.84
CA GLU A 43 -3.18 -6.07 15.60
C GLU A 43 -4.46 -5.39 16.11
N ASN A 44 -4.41 -4.08 16.39
CA ASN A 44 -5.57 -3.29 16.80
C ASN A 44 -6.40 -2.75 15.61
N GLY A 45 -5.95 -2.96 14.36
CA GLY A 45 -6.63 -2.53 13.14
C GLY A 45 -6.50 -1.03 12.83
N TYR A 46 -5.48 -0.36 13.37
CA TYR A 46 -5.19 1.05 13.08
C TYR A 46 -4.18 1.24 11.94
N LEU A 47 -3.41 0.19 11.64
CA LEU A 47 -2.57 0.11 10.45
C LEU A 47 -2.94 -1.15 9.66
N GLU A 48 -2.88 -1.07 8.34
CA GLU A 48 -3.02 -2.20 7.44
C GLU A 48 -1.86 -2.26 6.46
N SER A 49 -1.58 -3.44 5.90
CA SER A 49 -0.61 -3.55 4.82
C SER A 49 -1.15 -2.85 3.58
N TYR A 50 -0.26 -2.34 2.73
CA TYR A 50 -0.70 -1.77 1.45
C TYR A 50 -1.46 -2.81 0.59
N GLU A 51 -1.10 -4.09 0.68
CA GLU A 51 -1.81 -5.15 -0.03
C GLU A 51 -3.26 -5.28 0.43
N ASP A 52 -3.52 -5.18 1.73
CA ASP A 52 -4.87 -5.29 2.29
C ASP A 52 -5.69 -4.02 2.01
N PHE A 53 -5.06 -2.85 2.05
CA PHE A 53 -5.66 -1.60 1.61
C PHE A 53 -6.15 -1.69 0.15
N ILE A 54 -5.29 -2.15 -0.77
CA ILE A 54 -5.63 -2.28 -2.19
C ILE A 54 -6.77 -3.28 -2.42
N LYS A 55 -6.80 -4.40 -1.67
CA LYS A 55 -7.91 -5.38 -1.73
C LYS A 55 -9.22 -4.75 -1.25
N ARG A 56 -9.18 -3.98 -0.16
CA ARG A 56 -10.36 -3.33 0.43
C ARG A 56 -10.94 -2.23 -0.46
N GLU A 57 -10.08 -1.43 -1.07
CA GLU A 57 -10.47 -0.35 -1.98
C GLU A 57 -10.85 -0.86 -3.39
N ASN A 58 -10.83 -2.18 -3.63
CA ASN A 58 -11.08 -2.80 -4.94
C ASN A 58 -10.22 -2.21 -6.07
N LEU A 59 -9.06 -1.65 -5.74
CA LEU A 59 -8.14 -1.07 -6.73
C LEU A 59 -7.52 -2.15 -7.64
N ASN A 60 -7.68 -3.42 -7.26
CA ASN A 60 -7.35 -4.63 -8.01
C ASN A 60 -8.57 -5.30 -8.69
N GLU A 61 -9.57 -4.54 -9.15
CA GLU A 61 -10.66 -5.15 -9.93
C GLU A 61 -10.12 -5.89 -11.17
N GLU A 62 -10.60 -7.12 -11.32
CA GLU A 62 -10.24 -8.17 -12.30
C GLU A 62 -10.53 -7.82 -13.77
N GLY A 63 -10.73 -6.54 -14.09
CA GLY A 63 -10.90 -6.03 -15.44
C GLY A 63 -9.62 -5.47 -16.07
N ASP A 64 -8.62 -5.10 -15.27
CA ASP A 64 -7.38 -4.48 -15.77
C ASP A 64 -6.25 -5.51 -15.84
N CYS A 65 -6.03 -6.02 -17.06
CA CYS A 65 -5.04 -7.02 -17.43
C CYS A 65 -3.61 -6.72 -16.93
N CYS A 66 -3.34 -5.46 -16.55
CA CYS A 66 -2.04 -4.96 -16.17
C CYS A 66 -1.82 -4.68 -14.69
N LYS A 67 -2.79 -4.99 -13.83
CA LYS A 67 -2.66 -4.85 -12.36
C LYS A 67 -2.30 -6.18 -11.67
N THR A 68 -2.53 -7.31 -12.34
CA THR A 68 -2.08 -8.63 -11.88
C THR A 68 -0.60 -8.86 -12.22
N LYS A 69 0.15 -9.43 -11.26
CA LYS A 69 1.60 -9.70 -11.29
C LYS A 69 2.15 -10.07 -12.68
N LYS A 70 3.37 -9.57 -12.95
CA LYS A 70 4.21 -9.73 -14.16
C LYS A 70 4.24 -11.14 -14.78
N ASP A 71 3.96 -12.18 -14.00
CA ASP A 71 4.04 -13.59 -14.42
C ASP A 71 2.72 -14.19 -14.91
N LYS A 72 1.58 -13.49 -14.80
CA LYS A 72 0.36 -13.92 -15.49
C LYS A 72 0.37 -13.38 -16.90
N ALA A 73 0.79 -14.23 -17.84
CA ALA A 73 0.51 -14.03 -19.25
C ALA A 73 -0.99 -13.76 -19.39
N CYS A 74 -1.32 -12.59 -19.90
CA CYS A 74 -2.69 -12.12 -20.01
C CYS A 74 -3.37 -12.81 -21.20
N SER A 75 -3.64 -14.11 -21.04
CA SER A 75 -4.10 -15.03 -22.07
C SER A 75 -5.55 -14.82 -22.51
N SER A 76 -6.27 -13.88 -21.88
CA SER A 76 -7.69 -13.62 -22.12
C SER A 76 -8.02 -12.13 -22.19
N CYS A 77 -7.12 -11.32 -22.76
CA CYS A 77 -7.46 -9.95 -23.16
C CYS A 77 -8.45 -10.05 -24.31
N SER A 78 -9.75 -9.96 -24.02
CA SER A 78 -10.75 -9.76 -25.07
C SER A 78 -10.43 -8.44 -25.74
N SER A 79 -10.33 -8.46 -27.07
CA SER A 79 -9.89 -7.36 -27.95
C SER A 79 -10.69 -6.06 -27.84
N SER A 80 -11.69 -5.99 -26.96
CA SER A 80 -12.57 -4.85 -26.72
C SER A 80 -12.09 -3.87 -25.64
N SER A 81 -11.14 -4.23 -24.78
CA SER A 81 -10.75 -3.37 -23.63
C SER A 81 -9.44 -2.61 -23.81
N CYS A 82 -8.72 -2.81 -24.93
CA CYS A 82 -7.47 -2.11 -25.25
C CYS A 82 -7.74 -1.03 -26.31
N SER A 83 -8.55 -0.03 -26.00
CA SER A 83 -9.08 0.94 -26.98
C SER A 83 -8.07 1.94 -27.57
N SER A 84 -6.75 1.70 -27.47
CA SER A 84 -5.75 2.61 -28.07
C SER A 84 -4.41 1.99 -28.46
N HIS A 85 -4.06 0.78 -27.99
CA HIS A 85 -2.76 0.17 -28.30
C HIS A 85 -2.90 -1.30 -28.68
N SER A 86 -2.54 -1.59 -29.93
CA SER A 86 -2.41 -2.93 -30.50
C SER A 86 -1.41 -3.75 -29.68
N CYS A 87 -1.90 -4.73 -28.93
CA CYS A 87 -1.07 -5.73 -28.26
C CYS A 87 -0.52 -6.70 -29.33
N SER A 88 0.71 -6.45 -29.80
CA SER A 88 1.46 -7.39 -30.64
C SER A 88 1.93 -8.57 -29.78
N SER A 89 2.04 -9.76 -30.38
CA SER A 89 2.34 -11.07 -29.76
C SER A 89 3.71 -11.21 -29.07
N GLY A 90 4.34 -10.11 -28.65
CA GLY A 90 5.59 -10.07 -27.92
C GLY A 90 5.79 -8.81 -27.06
N SER A 91 4.78 -7.92 -26.95
CA SER A 91 4.86 -6.71 -26.13
C SER A 91 4.03 -6.87 -24.87
N SER A 92 4.66 -6.70 -23.70
CA SER A 92 3.93 -6.76 -22.43
C SER A 92 3.05 -5.51 -22.33
N CYS A 93 1.71 -5.67 -22.38
CA CYS A 93 0.79 -4.52 -22.38
C CYS A 93 0.84 -3.72 -21.05
N CYS A 94 1.72 -4.11 -20.12
CA CYS A 94 1.77 -3.71 -18.72
C CYS A 94 3.16 -3.18 -18.30
N GLU A 95 4.07 -2.97 -19.26
CA GLU A 95 5.45 -2.54 -19.00
C GLU A 95 5.56 -1.13 -18.41
N ASN A 96 4.52 -0.30 -18.55
CA ASN A 96 4.50 1.10 -18.10
C ASN A 96 3.49 1.40 -16.98
N ASN A 97 3.01 0.39 -16.24
CA ASN A 97 2.21 0.67 -15.07
C ASN A 97 3.10 1.21 -13.94
N ILE A 98 2.63 2.22 -13.20
CA ILE A 98 3.35 2.77 -12.04
C ILE A 98 3.68 1.68 -10.98
N PHE A 99 2.98 0.55 -11.07
CA PHE A 99 3.16 -0.66 -10.27
C PHE A 99 4.29 -1.58 -10.75
N SER A 100 4.83 -1.37 -11.95
CA SER A 100 5.83 -2.22 -12.60
C SER A 100 7.24 -2.01 -12.03
N ASP A 101 7.55 -0.80 -11.54
CA ASP A 101 8.87 -0.45 -10.99
C ASP A 101 8.97 -0.54 -9.46
N MET A 102 7.84 -0.50 -8.73
CA MET A 102 7.83 -0.60 -7.26
C MET A 102 7.57 -2.04 -6.78
N THR A 103 8.56 -2.90 -6.92
CA THR A 103 8.47 -4.34 -6.59
C THR A 103 8.28 -4.68 -5.10
N ASN A 104 8.22 -3.71 -4.18
CA ASN A 104 8.21 -3.96 -2.73
C ASN A 104 7.24 -3.05 -1.95
N PHE A 105 5.95 -3.13 -2.26
CA PHE A 105 4.90 -2.50 -1.44
C PHE A 105 4.76 -3.12 -0.04
N SER A 106 5.41 -4.26 0.24
CA SER A 106 5.39 -4.94 1.55
C SER A 106 5.97 -4.09 2.69
N LYS A 107 6.71 -3.02 2.38
CA LYS A 107 7.24 -2.07 3.38
C LYS A 107 6.30 -0.90 3.66
N ILE A 108 5.22 -0.75 2.89
CA ILE A 108 4.25 0.33 3.05
C ILE A 108 3.16 -0.15 4.01
N LYS A 109 2.91 0.66 5.04
CA LYS A 109 1.80 0.52 5.97
C LYS A 109 0.87 1.70 5.76
N VAL A 110 -0.43 1.43 5.73
CA VAL A 110 -1.48 2.41 5.48
C VAL A 110 -2.27 2.62 6.77
N ILE A 111 -2.59 3.88 7.08
CA ILE A 111 -3.45 4.23 8.20
C ILE A 111 -4.90 3.91 7.84
N THR A 112 -5.61 3.20 8.72
CA THR A 112 -6.99 2.78 8.45
C THR A 112 -7.98 3.90 8.78
N LEU A 113 -9.18 3.86 8.19
CA LEU A 113 -10.27 4.78 8.53
C LEU A 113 -10.64 4.73 10.03
N LYS A 114 -10.53 3.54 10.64
CA LYS A 114 -10.71 3.37 12.09
C LYS A 114 -9.76 4.26 12.91
N ALA A 115 -8.53 4.44 12.46
CA ALA A 115 -7.57 5.32 13.13
C ALA A 115 -7.93 6.80 12.94
N VAL A 116 -8.47 7.17 11.78
CA VAL A 116 -8.97 8.53 11.53
C VAL A 116 -10.15 8.82 12.44
N ASP A 117 -11.16 7.96 12.49
CA ASP A 117 -12.38 8.17 13.28
C ASP A 117 -12.12 8.28 14.79
N HIS A 118 -11.11 7.54 15.30
CA HIS A 118 -10.78 7.52 16.72
C HIS A 118 -9.84 8.65 17.17
N PHE A 119 -9.04 9.22 16.27
CA PHE A 119 -7.94 10.13 16.63
C PHE A 119 -7.91 11.46 15.86
N SER A 120 -8.84 11.68 14.92
CA SER A 120 -9.08 12.97 14.25
C SER A 120 -9.76 14.00 15.16
#